data_AF-A0A3D3IAL4-F1
#
_entry.id   AF-A0A3D3IAL4-F1
#
_cell.length_a   1.000
_cell.length_b   1.000
_cell.length_c   1.000
_cell.angle_alpha   90.00
_cell.angle_beta   90.00
_cell.angle_gamma   90.00
#
_symmetry.space_group_name_H-M   'P 1'
#
loop_
_entity.id
_entity.type
_entity.pdbx_description
1 polymer ?
#
loop_
_entity_poly.entity_id
_entity_poly.type
_entity_poly.pdbx_seq_one_letter_code
_entity_poly.pdbx_strand_id
1 'polypeptide(L)'
;LSEPLGFAIDMVDNGSGPVADTGNKTYVRNIAGTDNRSGPKYDWDGVQQELTRKPAGFTILDPGYYLLNKKLFTGDPINGDAIYQAECIACHGVTGDGNGTINPSFVALNVPGQFNRLTRQALDAFAPNGGQHEGSTHYPTSETDRQDLFARLRGFSGIPGYYLENPSGSSSDVRAVSNVQLAKIDGFNSKGYSVLLVRALNTSNADDIAFDPAKMIYEFHIYLGDNDHLNRIGLLNQQLTFKP
;
A
#
# COMPACT_ATOMS: atom_id res chain seq x y z
N LEU A 1 6.92 -16.57 15.13
CA LEU A 1 5.56 -15.99 15.04
C LEU A 1 5.58 -14.99 13.90
N SER A 2 5.04 -15.40 12.76
CA SER A 2 5.05 -14.68 11.48
C SER A 2 4.14 -13.45 11.55
N GLU A 3 4.58 -12.29 11.03
CA GLU A 3 3.84 -11.02 11.06
C GLU A 3 3.90 -10.28 9.71
N PRO A 4 2.80 -9.67 9.26
CA PRO A 4 2.62 -9.31 7.84
C PRO A 4 3.52 -8.18 7.29
N LEU A 5 4.31 -7.48 8.11
CA LEU A 5 5.18 -6.36 7.67
C LEU A 5 6.69 -6.63 7.82
N GLY A 6 7.08 -7.48 8.75
CA GLY A 6 8.45 -7.94 8.94
C GLY A 6 8.71 -9.32 8.36
N PHE A 7 7.69 -9.97 7.81
CA PHE A 7 7.87 -11.15 7.00
C PHE A 7 8.31 -10.70 5.59
N ALA A 8 9.63 -10.66 5.36
CA ALA A 8 10.13 -10.93 4.02
C ALA A 8 9.94 -12.42 3.83
N ILE A 9 8.82 -12.77 3.22
CA ILE A 9 8.23 -14.10 3.24
C ILE A 9 9.13 -15.07 2.47
N ASP A 10 9.17 -16.33 2.92
CA ASP A 10 9.30 -17.49 2.03
C ASP A 10 8.05 -17.55 1.12
N MET A 11 7.94 -16.57 0.23
CA MET A 11 6.87 -16.46 -0.74
C MET A 11 7.21 -17.43 -1.88
N VAL A 12 6.32 -18.37 -2.15
CA VAL A 12 6.39 -19.16 -3.37
C VAL A 12 5.51 -18.46 -4.40
N ASP A 13 6.07 -18.12 -5.55
CA ASP A 13 5.26 -17.71 -6.70
C ASP A 13 4.72 -18.96 -7.39
N ASN A 14 3.40 -19.13 -7.37
CA ASN A 14 2.70 -20.24 -8.03
C ASN A 14 2.12 -19.85 -9.40
N GLY A 15 2.52 -18.71 -9.95
CA GLY A 15 2.02 -18.16 -11.22
C GLY A 15 0.78 -17.27 -11.07
N SER A 16 0.24 -17.10 -9.85
CA SER A 16 -0.85 -16.17 -9.53
C SER A 16 -0.44 -15.02 -8.60
N GLY A 17 0.87 -14.88 -8.39
CA GLY A 17 1.49 -13.94 -7.47
C GLY A 17 1.99 -14.61 -6.19
N PRO A 18 2.74 -13.86 -5.37
CA PRO A 18 3.36 -14.40 -4.17
C PRO A 18 2.33 -14.86 -3.13
N VAL A 19 2.43 -16.13 -2.72
CA VAL A 19 1.69 -16.72 -1.58
C VAL A 19 2.67 -17.20 -0.51
N ALA A 20 2.22 -17.32 0.74
CA ALA A 20 3.02 -18.01 1.76
C ALA A 20 3.26 -19.48 1.37
N ASP A 21 4.30 -20.11 1.93
CA ASP A 21 4.56 -21.56 1.96
C ASP A 21 3.30 -22.47 2.08
N THR A 22 2.31 -22.04 2.85
CA THR A 22 1.02 -22.71 3.05
C THR A 22 -0.02 -22.45 1.96
N GLY A 23 0.34 -21.70 0.91
CA GLY A 23 -0.52 -21.33 -0.21
C GLY A 23 -1.44 -20.13 0.05
N ASN A 24 -1.42 -19.53 1.24
CA ASN A 24 -2.31 -18.43 1.61
C ASN A 24 -1.73 -17.06 1.24
N LYS A 25 -2.59 -16.12 0.79
CA LYS A 25 -2.21 -14.72 0.58
C LYS A 25 -2.09 -14.01 1.93
N THR A 26 -1.03 -13.23 2.12
CA THR A 26 -0.78 -12.46 3.36
C THR A 26 -1.17 -10.99 3.22
N TYR A 27 -1.43 -10.57 1.99
CA TYR A 27 -1.94 -9.25 1.64
C TYR A 27 -3.13 -9.45 0.70
N VAL A 28 -4.19 -8.68 0.91
CA VAL A 28 -5.35 -8.70 0.04
C VAL A 28 -5.63 -7.31 -0.47
N ARG A 29 -5.77 -7.19 -1.79
CA ARG A 29 -6.03 -5.91 -2.45
C ARG A 29 -7.32 -5.32 -1.89
N ASN A 30 -7.27 -4.06 -1.46
CA ASN A 30 -8.46 -3.36 -0.99
C ASN A 30 -9.29 -2.89 -2.20
N ILE A 31 -10.09 -3.78 -2.76
CA ILE A 31 -10.85 -3.55 -3.99
C ILE A 31 -12.31 -3.99 -3.80
N ALA A 32 -13.27 -3.13 -4.15
CA ALA A 32 -14.70 -3.42 -3.98
C ALA A 32 -15.24 -4.37 -5.05
N GLY A 33 -14.69 -4.31 -6.28
CA GLY A 33 -15.07 -5.14 -7.42
C GLY A 33 -13.92 -6.01 -7.93
N THR A 34 -14.03 -6.40 -9.21
CA THR A 34 -13.06 -7.29 -9.87
C THR A 34 -12.04 -6.56 -10.72
N ASP A 35 -12.20 -5.25 -10.93
CA ASP A 35 -11.31 -4.43 -11.76
C ASP A 35 -10.65 -3.30 -10.97
N ASN A 36 -9.53 -2.80 -11.50
CA ASN A 36 -8.73 -1.74 -10.88
C ASN A 36 -9.43 -0.37 -10.80
N ARG A 37 -10.68 -0.25 -11.27
CA ARG A 37 -11.46 0.99 -11.28
C ARG A 37 -12.58 0.99 -10.24
N SER A 38 -12.93 -0.16 -9.68
CA SER A 38 -14.02 -0.33 -8.70
C SER A 38 -13.83 0.38 -7.35
N GLY A 39 -12.72 1.09 -7.13
CA GLY A 39 -12.43 1.78 -5.88
C GLY A 39 -12.14 0.82 -4.71
N PRO A 40 -11.87 1.36 -3.51
CA PRO A 40 -11.54 0.55 -2.35
C PRO A 40 -12.77 -0.12 -1.73
N LYS A 41 -12.58 -1.29 -1.12
CA LYS A 41 -13.63 -1.98 -0.36
C LYS A 41 -13.79 -1.44 1.06
N TYR A 42 -12.69 -0.96 1.63
CA TYR A 42 -12.62 -0.49 3.01
C TYR A 42 -11.94 0.88 3.12
N ASP A 43 -12.38 1.66 4.11
CA ASP A 43 -11.81 2.91 4.56
C ASP A 43 -11.06 2.76 5.89
N TRP A 44 -10.15 3.69 6.13
CA TRP A 44 -9.58 3.92 7.46
C TRP A 44 -10.62 4.60 8.37
N ASP A 45 -10.79 4.05 9.56
CA ASP A 45 -11.72 4.55 10.58
C ASP A 45 -11.21 5.80 11.33
N GLY A 46 -9.96 6.20 11.11
CA GLY A 46 -9.32 7.34 11.77
C GLY A 46 -8.59 7.02 13.07
N VAL A 47 -8.58 5.74 13.49
CA VAL A 47 -7.85 5.30 14.67
C VAL A 47 -6.43 4.93 14.28
N GLN A 48 -5.42 5.43 15.01
CA GLN A 48 -4.03 5.04 14.79
C GLN A 48 -3.89 3.51 14.80
N GLN A 49 -3.26 2.98 13.77
CA GLN A 49 -3.14 1.54 13.58
C GLN A 49 -1.75 1.09 14.05
N GLU A 50 -1.71 0.32 15.13
CA GLU A 50 -0.48 -0.31 15.62
C GLU A 50 -0.46 -1.79 15.29
N LEU A 51 0.62 -2.23 14.62
CA LEU A 51 0.91 -3.64 14.45
C LEU A 51 2.01 -4.06 15.42
N THR A 52 1.72 -5.03 16.29
CA THR A 52 2.75 -5.67 17.10
C THR A 52 3.65 -6.55 16.23
N ARG A 53 4.97 -6.33 16.31
CA ARG A 53 6.01 -7.04 15.56
C ARG A 53 6.89 -7.81 16.54
N LYS A 54 6.94 -9.13 16.46
CA LYS A 54 7.84 -9.92 17.33
C LYS A 54 9.11 -10.31 16.56
N PRO A 55 10.33 -10.06 17.09
CA PRO A 55 10.67 -9.43 18.36
C PRO A 55 10.78 -7.88 18.30
N ALA A 56 10.51 -7.27 17.15
CA ALA A 56 10.79 -5.85 16.88
C ALA A 56 9.91 -4.81 17.63
N GLY A 57 9.05 -5.22 18.56
CA GLY A 57 8.15 -4.35 19.33
C GLY A 57 6.82 -4.10 18.64
N PHE A 58 6.54 -2.85 18.26
CA PHE A 58 5.36 -2.47 17.49
C PHE A 58 5.74 -1.46 16.42
N THR A 59 4.88 -1.28 15.42
CA THR A 59 5.02 -0.23 14.42
C THR A 59 3.68 0.41 14.15
N ILE A 60 3.70 1.71 13.82
CA ILE A 60 2.51 2.46 13.42
C ILE A 60 2.38 2.38 11.91
N LEU A 61 1.17 2.10 11.42
CA LEU A 61 0.89 1.95 10.01
C LEU A 61 0.34 3.24 9.41
N ASP A 62 0.86 3.60 8.24
CA ASP A 62 0.30 4.62 7.38
C ASP A 62 -0.96 4.07 6.68
N PRO A 63 -2.14 4.64 6.97
CA PRO A 63 -3.40 4.19 6.39
C PRO A 63 -3.48 4.36 4.87
N GLY A 64 -2.60 5.19 4.28
CA GLY A 64 -2.47 5.29 2.82
C GLY A 64 -1.96 4.00 2.16
N TYR A 65 -1.29 3.13 2.91
CA TYR A 65 -0.66 1.90 2.40
C TYR A 65 -1.22 0.63 3.02
N TYR A 66 -1.58 0.66 4.31
CA TYR A 66 -2.03 -0.52 5.04
C TYR A 66 -3.28 -0.25 5.87
N LEU A 67 -4.25 -1.17 5.80
CA LEU A 67 -5.45 -1.16 6.64
C LEU A 67 -5.48 -2.39 7.56
N LEU A 68 -5.35 -2.14 8.85
CA LEU A 68 -5.61 -3.10 9.93
C LEU A 68 -7.08 -3.06 10.35
N ASN A 69 -7.62 -1.86 10.58
CA ASN A 69 -9.03 -1.65 10.89
C ASN A 69 -9.82 -1.42 9.59
N LYS A 70 -10.84 -2.25 9.37
CA LYS A 70 -11.62 -2.27 8.12
C LYS A 70 -12.99 -1.66 8.36
N LYS A 71 -13.18 -0.39 7.97
CA LYS A 71 -14.53 0.20 7.86
C LYS A 71 -15.02 0.03 6.44
N LEU A 72 -16.28 -0.35 6.21
CA LEU A 72 -16.79 -0.44 4.83
C LEU A 72 -16.65 0.90 4.11
N PHE A 73 -16.17 0.85 2.87
CA PHE A 73 -16.08 2.01 2.02
C PHE A 73 -17.48 2.52 1.70
N THR A 74 -17.63 3.85 1.71
CA THR A 74 -18.90 4.52 1.42
C THR A 74 -18.75 5.42 0.20
N GLY A 75 -19.70 5.29 -0.73
CA GLY A 75 -19.79 6.06 -1.97
C GLY A 75 -19.63 5.21 -3.23
N ASP A 76 -20.24 5.66 -4.31
CA ASP A 76 -20.13 5.10 -5.65
C ASP A 76 -19.09 5.87 -6.48
N PRO A 77 -17.94 5.27 -6.83
CA PRO A 77 -16.91 5.94 -7.61
C PRO A 77 -17.35 6.27 -9.05
N ILE A 78 -18.38 5.60 -9.59
CA ILE A 78 -18.92 5.88 -10.93
C ILE A 78 -19.72 7.18 -10.90
N ASN A 79 -20.64 7.33 -9.95
CA ASN A 79 -21.36 8.58 -9.74
C ASN A 79 -20.39 9.71 -9.35
N GLY A 80 -19.39 9.41 -8.52
CA GLY A 80 -18.34 10.34 -8.16
C GLY A 80 -17.53 10.84 -9.35
N ASP A 81 -17.25 9.99 -10.34
CA ASP A 81 -16.61 10.42 -11.59
C ASP A 81 -17.52 11.37 -12.38
N ALA A 82 -18.81 11.09 -12.48
CA ALA A 82 -19.74 12.00 -13.16
C ALA A 82 -19.73 13.41 -12.53
N ILE A 83 -19.74 13.49 -11.20
CA ILE A 83 -19.63 14.76 -10.46
C ILE A 83 -18.27 15.41 -10.71
N TYR A 84 -17.17 14.66 -10.63
CA TYR A 84 -15.83 15.17 -10.88
C TYR A 84 -15.67 15.76 -12.29
N GLN A 85 -16.17 15.06 -13.31
CA GLN A 85 -16.16 15.53 -14.70
C GLN A 85 -16.96 16.83 -14.88
N ALA A 86 -18.05 17.01 -14.14
CA ALA A 86 -18.88 18.20 -14.23
C ALA A 86 -18.24 19.41 -13.50
N GLU A 87 -17.72 19.19 -12.30
CA GLU A 87 -17.41 20.28 -11.36
C GLU A 87 -15.92 20.53 -11.13
N CYS A 88 -15.05 19.55 -11.37
CA CYS A 88 -13.67 19.58 -10.87
C CYS A 88 -12.60 19.63 -11.96
N ILE A 89 -12.87 19.09 -13.17
CA ILE A 89 -11.85 18.94 -14.22
C ILE A 89 -11.26 20.25 -14.73
N ALA A 90 -12.04 21.34 -14.65
CA ALA A 90 -11.60 22.64 -15.14
C ALA A 90 -10.33 23.09 -14.42
N CYS A 91 -10.18 22.77 -13.14
CA CYS A 91 -8.98 23.08 -12.35
C CYS A 91 -8.03 21.87 -12.24
N HIS A 92 -8.58 20.68 -11.98
CA HIS A 92 -7.77 19.53 -11.59
C HIS A 92 -7.34 18.61 -12.75
N GLY A 93 -7.87 18.82 -13.95
CA GLY A 93 -7.61 17.98 -15.12
C GLY A 93 -8.36 16.65 -15.09
N VAL A 94 -8.47 15.97 -16.23
CA VAL A 94 -9.26 14.72 -16.36
C VAL A 94 -8.70 13.59 -15.47
N THR A 95 -7.39 13.57 -15.27
CA THR A 95 -6.67 12.55 -14.50
C THR A 95 -6.28 13.01 -13.10
N GLY A 96 -6.71 14.20 -12.67
CA GLY A 96 -6.30 14.78 -11.40
C GLY A 96 -4.83 15.20 -11.36
N ASP A 97 -4.20 15.39 -12.51
CA ASP A 97 -2.79 15.78 -12.66
C ASP A 97 -2.54 17.29 -12.49
N GLY A 98 -3.62 18.08 -12.35
CA GLY A 98 -3.56 19.53 -12.25
C GLY A 98 -3.45 20.24 -13.60
N ASN A 99 -3.57 19.52 -14.73
CA ASN A 99 -3.55 20.11 -16.07
C ASN A 99 -4.96 20.55 -16.53
N GLY A 100 -5.68 21.25 -15.67
CA GLY A 100 -6.98 21.86 -15.99
C GLY A 100 -6.86 23.04 -16.97
N THR A 101 -7.99 23.44 -17.55
CA THR A 101 -8.06 24.64 -18.40
C THR A 101 -7.91 25.94 -17.59
N ILE A 102 -8.33 25.90 -16.33
CA ILE A 102 -8.04 26.87 -15.29
C ILE A 102 -6.81 26.32 -14.57
N ASN A 103 -5.71 27.08 -14.53
CA ASN A 103 -4.43 26.62 -13.98
C ASN A 103 -4.07 27.38 -12.69
N PRO A 104 -4.72 27.07 -11.55
CA PRO A 104 -4.26 27.50 -10.24
C PRO A 104 -3.00 26.71 -9.84
N SER A 105 -2.12 27.34 -9.06
CA SER A 105 -0.96 26.64 -8.51
C SER A 105 -1.37 25.55 -7.50
N PHE A 106 -0.69 24.40 -7.51
CA PHE A 106 -0.84 23.31 -6.52
C PHE A 106 -2.19 22.57 -6.51
N VAL A 107 -2.76 22.26 -7.68
CA VAL A 107 -4.07 21.59 -7.80
C VAL A 107 -4.03 20.14 -8.28
N ALA A 108 -2.86 19.50 -8.29
CA ALA A 108 -2.79 18.06 -8.53
C ALA A 108 -3.46 17.29 -7.38
N LEU A 109 -4.31 16.32 -7.74
CA LEU A 109 -5.05 15.42 -6.85
C LEU A 109 -4.45 14.00 -6.85
N ASN A 110 -3.64 13.68 -7.86
CA ASN A 110 -2.98 12.39 -8.02
C ASN A 110 -1.68 12.26 -7.21
N VAL A 111 -1.51 13.10 -6.18
CA VAL A 111 -0.35 13.05 -5.29
C VAL A 111 -0.54 11.92 -4.28
N PRO A 112 0.37 10.93 -4.22
CA PRO A 112 0.28 9.86 -3.23
C PRO A 112 0.27 10.42 -1.81
N GLY A 113 -0.63 9.91 -0.98
CA GLY A 113 -0.69 10.31 0.43
C GLY A 113 -1.60 11.52 0.72
N GLN A 114 -2.32 12.06 -0.28
CA GLN A 114 -3.24 13.18 -0.10
C GLN A 114 -4.61 12.73 0.44
N PHE A 115 -5.52 12.22 -0.42
CA PHE A 115 -6.88 11.86 0.02
C PHE A 115 -6.96 10.50 0.71
N ASN A 116 -6.00 9.61 0.46
CA ASN A 116 -5.96 8.27 1.03
C ASN A 116 -5.49 8.22 2.49
N ARG A 117 -4.88 9.31 2.99
CA ARG A 117 -4.55 9.48 4.42
C ARG A 117 -5.59 10.24 5.21
N LEU A 118 -6.60 10.80 4.56
CA LEU A 118 -7.66 11.53 5.24
C LEU A 118 -8.75 10.58 5.71
N THR A 119 -9.20 10.77 6.94
CA THR A 119 -10.43 10.13 7.41
C THR A 119 -11.62 10.70 6.66
N ARG A 120 -12.76 10.01 6.68
CA ARG A 120 -13.97 10.54 6.05
C ARG A 120 -14.38 11.88 6.65
N GLN A 121 -14.35 11.97 7.98
CA GLN A 121 -14.58 13.20 8.72
C GLN A 121 -13.62 14.32 8.30
N ALA A 122 -12.35 14.02 8.04
CA ALA A 122 -11.38 15.01 7.58
C ALA A 122 -11.67 15.50 6.15
N LEU A 123 -12.13 14.62 5.25
CA LEU A 123 -12.60 15.00 3.92
C LEU A 123 -13.85 15.89 4.00
N ASP A 124 -14.81 15.51 4.84
CA ASP A 124 -16.03 16.29 5.10
C ASP A 124 -15.72 17.67 5.69
N ALA A 125 -14.66 17.80 6.50
CA ALA A 125 -14.21 19.09 7.03
C ALA A 125 -13.48 19.94 5.98
N PHE A 126 -12.77 19.30 5.04
CA PHE A 126 -12.03 19.96 3.97
C PHE A 126 -12.96 20.51 2.87
N ALA A 127 -13.90 19.70 2.39
CA ALA A 127 -14.75 20.01 1.23
C ALA A 127 -15.51 21.35 1.29
N PRO A 128 -16.26 21.67 2.37
CA PRO A 128 -17.03 22.91 2.44
C PRO A 128 -16.22 24.12 2.90
N ASN A 129 -14.92 23.97 3.20
CA ASN A 129 -14.12 25.03 3.79
C ASN A 129 -13.48 25.93 2.71
N GLY A 130 -14.18 27.03 2.38
CA GLY A 130 -13.68 28.02 1.42
C GLY A 130 -12.39 28.74 1.82
N GLY A 131 -11.96 28.64 3.09
CA GLY A 131 -10.65 29.11 3.54
C GLY A 131 -9.51 28.15 3.24
N GLN A 132 -9.81 26.90 2.88
CA GLN A 132 -8.83 25.84 2.58
C GLN A 132 -8.84 25.37 1.13
N HIS A 133 -9.92 25.63 0.39
CA HIS A 133 -10.04 25.28 -1.01
C HIS A 133 -10.94 26.28 -1.76
N GLU A 134 -10.39 26.96 -2.76
CA GLU A 134 -11.10 27.95 -3.58
C GLU A 134 -12.36 27.34 -4.23
N GLY A 135 -12.27 26.09 -4.70
CA GLY A 135 -13.40 25.37 -5.29
C GLY A 135 -14.39 24.78 -4.30
N SER A 136 -14.42 25.22 -3.03
CA SER A 136 -15.34 24.70 -2.00
C SER A 136 -16.82 24.74 -2.41
N THR A 137 -17.21 25.73 -3.23
CA THR A 137 -18.58 25.88 -3.75
C THR A 137 -18.98 24.83 -4.77
N HIS A 138 -18.02 24.10 -5.34
CA HIS A 138 -18.26 23.05 -6.33
C HIS A 138 -18.51 21.68 -5.69
N TYR A 139 -18.33 21.55 -4.37
CA TYR A 139 -18.68 20.31 -3.68
C TYR A 139 -20.20 20.12 -3.60
N PRO A 140 -20.69 18.89 -3.81
CA PRO A 140 -22.12 18.62 -3.64
C PRO A 140 -22.59 18.91 -2.22
N THR A 141 -23.77 19.52 -2.12
CA THR A 141 -24.45 19.76 -0.84
C THR A 141 -25.09 18.48 -0.29
N SER A 142 -25.51 17.58 -1.18
CA SER A 142 -25.98 16.24 -0.86
C SER A 142 -24.86 15.43 -0.20
N GLU A 143 -25.16 14.82 0.95
CA GLU A 143 -24.24 13.90 1.63
C GLU A 143 -23.84 12.78 0.68
N THR A 144 -24.82 12.10 0.08
CA THR A 144 -24.56 10.96 -0.81
C THR A 144 -23.65 11.34 -1.98
N ASP A 145 -23.92 12.45 -2.67
CA ASP A 145 -23.13 12.87 -3.83
C ASP A 145 -21.72 13.28 -3.41
N ARG A 146 -21.56 13.92 -2.25
CA ARG A 146 -20.24 14.23 -1.70
C ARG A 146 -19.50 12.95 -1.34
N GLN A 147 -20.21 11.94 -0.84
CA GLN A 147 -19.63 10.66 -0.50
C GLN A 147 -19.17 9.91 -1.76
N ASP A 148 -19.95 9.97 -2.84
CA ASP A 148 -19.59 9.43 -4.16
C ASP A 148 -18.37 10.17 -4.75
N LEU A 149 -18.35 11.51 -4.67
CA LEU A 149 -17.21 12.31 -5.11
C LEU A 149 -15.92 11.96 -4.35
N PHE A 150 -15.97 11.82 -3.02
CA PHE A 150 -14.81 11.39 -2.25
C PHE A 150 -14.33 10.00 -2.64
N ALA A 151 -15.24 9.11 -3.03
CA ALA A 151 -14.86 7.80 -3.52
C ALA A 151 -14.02 7.89 -4.79
N ARG A 152 -14.39 8.79 -5.70
CA ARG A 152 -13.61 9.10 -6.91
C ARG A 152 -12.26 9.74 -6.60
N LEU A 153 -12.22 10.73 -5.71
CA LEU A 153 -11.00 11.48 -5.37
C LEU A 153 -9.91 10.60 -4.74
N ARG A 154 -10.32 9.61 -3.93
CA ARG A 154 -9.39 8.58 -3.41
C ARG A 154 -8.77 7.74 -4.53
N GLY A 155 -9.47 7.56 -5.65
CA GLY A 155 -8.91 6.89 -6.83
C GLY A 155 -7.70 7.59 -7.43
N PHE A 156 -7.57 8.92 -7.31
CA PHE A 156 -6.42 9.66 -7.86
C PHE A 156 -5.16 9.53 -7.01
N SER A 157 -5.29 9.67 -5.68
CA SER A 157 -4.15 9.63 -4.74
C SER A 157 -3.74 8.21 -4.31
N GLY A 158 -4.40 7.20 -4.90
CA GLY A 158 -4.28 5.80 -4.54
C GLY A 158 -5.30 5.39 -3.49
N ILE A 159 -5.89 4.20 -3.60
CA ILE A 159 -6.75 3.66 -2.56
C ILE A 159 -5.95 3.43 -1.25
N PRO A 160 -6.55 3.62 -0.05
CA PRO A 160 -5.99 3.06 1.18
C PRO A 160 -5.66 1.59 0.89
N GLY A 161 -4.39 1.22 0.98
CA GLY A 161 -3.86 0.03 0.31
C GLY A 161 -4.33 -1.30 0.90
N TYR A 162 -3.53 -2.34 0.65
CA TYR A 162 -3.80 -3.71 1.06
C TYR A 162 -4.18 -3.79 2.54
N TYR A 163 -5.12 -4.68 2.86
CA TYR A 163 -5.27 -5.10 4.25
C TYR A 163 -4.37 -6.30 4.52
N LEU A 164 -3.83 -6.31 5.73
CA LEU A 164 -2.90 -7.32 6.19
C LEU A 164 -3.65 -8.47 6.83
N GLU A 165 -3.21 -9.70 6.54
CA GLU A 165 -3.70 -10.90 7.21
C GLU A 165 -2.54 -11.62 7.88
N ASN A 166 -2.80 -12.16 9.07
CA ASN A 166 -1.79 -12.96 9.75
C ASN A 166 -1.57 -14.24 8.94
N PRO A 167 -0.33 -14.55 8.51
CA PRO A 167 -0.05 -15.84 7.88
C PRO A 167 -0.41 -17.00 8.82
N SER A 168 -1.14 -17.99 8.32
CA SER A 168 -1.47 -19.23 9.02
C SER A 168 -0.55 -20.36 8.61
N GLY A 169 0.07 -21.05 9.58
CA GLY A 169 0.83 -22.29 9.34
C GLY A 169 2.28 -22.13 8.86
N SER A 170 2.78 -20.91 8.69
CA SER A 170 4.17 -20.64 8.32
C SER A 170 5.06 -20.46 9.56
N SER A 171 6.20 -21.14 9.60
CA SER A 171 7.26 -21.00 10.59
C SER A 171 8.35 -20.07 10.08
N SER A 172 8.16 -18.76 10.23
CA SER A 172 9.09 -17.73 9.72
C SER A 172 10.56 -18.02 10.04
N ASP A 173 11.32 -18.35 8.99
CA ASP A 173 12.78 -18.42 9.01
C ASP A 173 13.37 -17.13 8.42
N VAL A 174 12.73 -16.47 7.45
CA VAL A 174 13.13 -15.15 6.93
C VAL A 174 12.37 -14.00 7.60
N ARG A 175 13.09 -12.92 7.92
CA ARG A 175 12.54 -11.62 8.36
C ARG A 175 13.22 -10.46 7.66
N ALA A 176 12.48 -9.37 7.44
CA ALA A 176 12.98 -8.09 6.96
C ALA A 176 12.95 -7.01 8.04
N VAL A 177 14.00 -6.20 8.08
CA VAL A 177 14.05 -4.96 8.82
C VAL A 177 14.36 -3.85 7.84
N SER A 178 13.44 -2.89 7.69
CA SER A 178 13.66 -1.71 6.86
C SER A 178 13.87 -0.46 7.70
N ASN A 179 14.65 0.49 7.16
CA ASN A 179 14.74 1.85 7.72
C ASN A 179 13.53 2.74 7.37
N VAL A 180 12.58 2.21 6.59
CA VAL A 180 11.36 2.92 6.21
C VAL A 180 10.44 3.04 7.42
N GLN A 181 10.12 4.27 7.78
CA GLN A 181 9.04 4.52 8.73
C GLN A 181 7.71 4.29 8.01
N LEU A 182 7.08 3.17 8.34
CA LEU A 182 5.79 2.79 7.77
C LEU A 182 4.65 3.70 8.20
N ALA A 183 4.87 4.61 9.15
CA ALA A 183 3.90 5.61 9.62
C ALA A 183 3.80 6.84 8.71
N LYS A 184 4.81 7.08 7.85
CA LYS A 184 4.84 8.23 6.96
C LYS A 184 5.82 8.02 5.81
N ILE A 185 5.35 7.35 4.75
CA ILE A 185 6.10 7.28 3.50
C ILE A 185 5.89 8.61 2.77
N ASP A 186 6.68 9.62 3.10
CA ASP A 186 6.69 10.87 2.35
C ASP A 186 7.02 10.53 0.88
N GLY A 187 6.28 11.11 -0.09
CA GLY A 187 6.45 10.83 -1.53
C GLY A 187 7.86 11.12 -2.08
N PHE A 188 8.73 11.68 -1.24
CA PHE A 188 10.13 11.97 -1.51
C PHE A 188 11.00 11.40 -0.38
N ASN A 189 11.20 10.08 -0.34
CA ASN A 189 12.23 9.50 0.53
C ASN A 189 13.62 9.87 -0.01
N SER A 190 14.13 11.03 0.41
CA SER A 190 15.45 11.55 0.02
C SER A 190 16.61 10.83 0.71
N LYS A 191 16.33 9.96 1.69
CA LYS A 191 17.36 9.23 2.46
C LYS A 191 17.64 7.83 1.95
N GLY A 192 16.94 7.39 0.90
CA GLY A 192 17.07 6.04 0.34
C GLY A 192 16.38 4.97 1.19
N TYR A 193 16.22 3.79 0.58
CA TYR A 193 15.59 2.62 1.20
C TYR A 193 16.68 1.59 1.52
N SER A 194 16.73 1.14 2.78
CA SER A 194 17.59 0.04 3.21
C SER A 194 16.72 -1.06 3.80
N VAL A 195 16.93 -2.28 3.33
CA VAL A 195 16.26 -3.48 3.83
C VAL A 195 17.34 -4.49 4.24
N LEU A 196 17.29 -4.94 5.49
CA LEU A 196 18.08 -6.05 6.01
C LEU A 196 17.19 -7.29 6.03
N LEU A 197 17.53 -8.27 5.19
CA LEU A 197 16.93 -9.60 5.22
C LEU A 197 17.74 -10.51 6.14
N VAL A 198 17.09 -11.22 7.05
CA VAL A 198 17.70 -12.17 7.97
C VAL A 198 16.98 -13.50 7.86
N ARG A 199 17.69 -14.56 7.46
CA ARG A 199 17.17 -15.92 7.39
C ARG A 199 17.78 -16.78 8.50
N ALA A 200 16.93 -17.40 9.33
CA ALA A 200 17.30 -18.49 10.22
C ALA A 200 17.56 -19.73 9.37
N LEU A 201 18.66 -20.43 9.64
CA LEU A 201 19.06 -21.61 8.87
C LEU A 201 18.50 -22.92 9.47
N ASN A 202 18.06 -22.86 10.72
CA ASN A 202 17.49 -23.99 11.43
C ASN A 202 16.39 -23.47 12.34
N THR A 203 15.16 -23.84 12.01
CA THR A 203 13.93 -23.55 12.74
C THR A 203 13.24 -24.84 13.19
N SER A 204 13.84 -26.01 12.91
CA SER A 204 13.29 -27.34 13.13
C SER A 204 12.03 -27.62 12.29
N ASN A 205 11.95 -26.99 11.12
CA ASN A 205 10.88 -27.20 10.14
C ASN A 205 11.45 -27.86 8.88
N ALA A 206 10.58 -28.46 8.06
CA ALA A 206 10.98 -29.28 6.92
C ALA A 206 11.56 -28.48 5.75
N ASP A 207 11.34 -27.15 5.75
CA ASP A 207 11.74 -26.15 4.77
C ASP A 207 13.04 -25.41 5.14
N ASP A 208 13.70 -25.80 6.25
CA ASP A 208 14.98 -25.24 6.64
C ASP A 208 16.03 -25.37 5.51
N ILE A 209 16.77 -24.29 5.27
CA ILE A 209 17.86 -24.33 4.29
C ILE A 209 18.90 -25.36 4.71
N ALA A 210 19.11 -26.35 3.86
CA ALA A 210 20.22 -27.27 3.93
C ALA A 210 21.32 -26.83 2.96
N PHE A 211 22.46 -26.41 3.48
CA PHE A 211 23.65 -26.21 2.66
C PHE A 211 24.34 -27.57 2.44
N ASP A 212 24.51 -27.94 1.18
CA ASP A 212 25.41 -29.00 0.77
C ASP A 212 26.87 -28.61 1.09
N PRO A 213 27.56 -29.36 1.98
CA PRO A 213 28.94 -29.08 2.35
C PRO A 213 29.93 -29.29 1.21
N ALA A 214 29.57 -30.03 0.16
CA ALA A 214 30.38 -30.15 -1.06
C ALA A 214 30.23 -28.93 -1.98
N LYS A 215 29.18 -28.13 -1.79
CA LYS A 215 28.91 -26.92 -2.56
C LYS A 215 29.39 -25.69 -1.78
N MET A 216 30.52 -25.13 -2.24
CA MET A 216 31.15 -23.98 -1.60
C MET A 216 30.50 -22.63 -1.95
N ILE A 217 29.64 -22.60 -2.97
CA ILE A 217 29.12 -21.38 -3.58
C ILE A 217 27.61 -21.48 -3.74
N TYR A 218 26.89 -20.49 -3.20
CA TYR A 218 25.44 -20.32 -3.36
C TYR A 218 25.15 -18.96 -3.98
N GLU A 219 24.35 -18.96 -5.05
CA GLU A 219 23.89 -17.74 -5.69
C GLU A 219 22.55 -17.32 -5.11
N PHE A 220 22.36 -16.02 -4.92
CA PHE A 220 21.08 -15.45 -4.54
C PHE A 220 20.82 -14.17 -5.32
N HIS A 221 19.54 -13.94 -5.60
CA HIS A 221 19.06 -12.84 -6.43
C HIS A 221 18.20 -11.91 -5.58
N ILE A 222 18.51 -10.62 -5.59
CA ILE A 222 17.68 -9.59 -4.97
C ILE A 222 16.99 -8.85 -6.09
N TYR A 223 15.67 -8.95 -6.11
CA TYR A 223 14.80 -8.32 -7.11
C TYR A 223 14.05 -7.14 -6.47
N LEU A 224 13.98 -6.03 -7.20
CA LEU A 224 13.11 -4.91 -6.88
C LEU A 224 12.14 -4.67 -8.04
N GLY A 225 10.85 -4.74 -7.74
CA GLY A 225 9.77 -4.40 -8.66
C GLY A 225 8.44 -4.40 -7.94
N ASP A 226 7.36 -4.22 -8.69
CA ASP A 226 6.03 -4.34 -8.16
C ASP A 226 5.56 -5.80 -8.08
N ASN A 227 4.36 -5.98 -7.54
CA ASN A 227 3.85 -7.28 -7.12
C ASN A 227 3.30 -8.15 -8.28
N ASP A 228 3.34 -7.66 -9.52
CA ASP A 228 2.91 -8.39 -10.71
C ASP A 228 4.07 -8.88 -11.59
N HIS A 229 5.32 -8.63 -11.17
CA HIS A 229 6.56 -8.98 -11.86
C HIS A 229 6.75 -8.36 -13.26
N LEU A 230 5.84 -7.50 -13.70
CA LEU A 230 5.91 -6.81 -14.99
C LEU A 230 6.81 -5.58 -14.89
N ASN A 231 6.69 -4.79 -13.81
CA ASN A 231 7.48 -3.58 -13.66
C ASN A 231 8.71 -3.85 -12.80
N ARG A 232 9.80 -4.24 -13.48
CA ARG A 232 11.10 -4.53 -12.87
C ARG A 232 11.93 -3.25 -12.79
N ILE A 233 12.29 -2.85 -11.57
CA ILE A 233 13.14 -1.68 -11.32
C ILE A 233 14.62 -2.09 -11.30
N GLY A 234 14.93 -3.29 -10.78
CA GLY A 234 16.30 -3.77 -10.74
C GLY A 234 16.45 -5.22 -10.29
N LEU A 235 17.61 -5.79 -10.60
CA LEU A 235 18.07 -7.11 -10.17
C LEU A 235 19.53 -7.02 -9.74
N LEU A 236 19.84 -7.60 -8.58
CA LEU A 236 21.19 -7.74 -8.09
C LEU A 236 21.48 -9.22 -7.85
N ASN A 237 22.52 -9.72 -8.50
CA ASN A 237 23.02 -11.07 -8.27
C ASN A 237 24.10 -11.02 -7.20
N GLN A 238 24.04 -11.94 -6.26
CA GLN A 238 24.98 -12.03 -5.15
C GLN A 238 25.40 -13.49 -4.95
N GLN A 239 26.56 -13.65 -4.34
CA GLN A 239 27.16 -14.95 -4.09
C GLN A 239 27.56 -15.07 -2.62
N LEU A 240 27.11 -16.15 -1.99
CA LEU A 240 27.58 -16.59 -0.69
C LEU A 240 28.61 -17.69 -0.91
N THR A 241 29.85 -17.42 -0.48
CA THR A 241 30.94 -18.40 -0.54
C THR A 241 31.29 -18.84 0.86
N PHE A 242 31.12 -20.13 1.15
CA PHE A 242 31.64 -20.72 2.38
C PHE A 242 33.16 -20.82 2.27
N LYS A 243 33.86 -20.27 3.27
CA LYS A 243 35.31 -20.45 3.37
C LYS A 243 35.58 -21.80 4.04
N PRO A 244 36.57 -22.57 3.56
CA PRO A 244 36.97 -23.82 4.19
C PRO A 244 37.50 -23.61 5.61
#